data_AF-A0A6M3LYX9-F1
#
_entry.id   AF-A0A6M3LYX9-F1
#
_cell.length_a   1.000
_cell.length_b   1.000
_cell.length_c   1.000
_cell.angle_alpha   90.00
_cell.angle_beta   90.00
_cell.angle_gamma   90.00
#
_symmetry.space_group_name_H-M   'P 1'
#
loop_
_entity.id
_entity.type
_entity.pdbx_description
1 polymer ?
#
loop_
_entity_poly.entity_id
_entity_poly.type
_entity_poly.pdbx_seq_one_letter_code
_entity_poly.pdbx_strand_id
1 'polypeptide(L)'
;MYLLKYLKYVLRHKWYVMLACFQHGLIWRGITHDLSKLRSSEFFPYAWYFYGPEPNTRDESGYYKPTDTGDKAFDFAWLLHQKRNRHHWQFWVLPEDGGGVKVLEMKENDRVEMVCDWIGAGMAISGRRTVRPWWDANRHKMQLHPDTEGWIERWVEMQAKGG
;
A
#
# COMPACT_ATOMS: atom_id res chain seq x y z
N MET A 1 -20.40 14.17 3.48
CA MET A 1 -20.15 13.64 2.13
C MET A 1 -18.75 13.03 1.97
N TYR A 2 -17.69 13.67 2.46
CA TYR A 2 -16.29 13.24 2.28
C TYR A 2 -15.96 11.88 2.90
N LEU A 3 -16.39 11.65 4.16
CA LEU A 3 -16.18 10.38 4.86
C LEU A 3 -16.78 9.18 4.11
N LEU A 4 -17.95 9.35 3.49
CA LEU A 4 -18.60 8.29 2.71
C LEU A 4 -17.86 7.99 1.40
N LYS A 5 -17.31 9.01 0.74
CA LYS A 5 -16.47 8.83 -0.47
C LYS A 5 -15.20 8.04 -0.12
N TYR A 6 -14.54 8.41 0.97
CA TYR A 6 -13.36 7.70 1.46
C TYR A 6 -13.69 6.25 1.86
N LEU A 7 -14.75 6.05 2.65
CA LEU A 7 -15.19 4.72 3.06
C LEU A 7 -15.52 3.83 1.85
N LYS A 8 -16.22 4.36 0.85
CA LYS A 8 -16.50 3.64 -0.40
C LYS A 8 -15.23 3.20 -1.11
N TYR A 9 -14.21 4.06 -1.17
CA TYR A 9 -12.90 3.70 -1.73
C TYR A 9 -12.22 2.60 -0.90
N VAL A 10 -12.13 2.76 0.43
CA VAL A 10 -11.49 1.79 1.33
C VAL A 10 -12.14 0.41 1.21
N LEU A 11 -13.48 0.33 1.20
CA LEU A 11 -14.20 -0.93 1.06
C LEU A 11 -13.98 -1.56 -0.31
N ARG A 12 -14.00 -0.77 -1.39
CA ARG A 12 -13.73 -1.24 -2.75
C ARG A 12 -12.30 -1.78 -2.89
N HIS A 13 -11.33 -1.05 -2.36
CA HIS A 13 -9.92 -1.44 -2.31
C HIS A 13 -9.76 -2.77 -1.58
N LYS A 14 -10.23 -2.81 -0.33
CA LYS A 14 -10.17 -3.99 0.52
C LYS A 14 -10.80 -5.22 -0.13
N TRP A 15 -11.93 -5.06 -0.84
CA TRP A 15 -12.57 -6.15 -1.55
C TRP A 15 -11.66 -6.77 -2.61
N TYR A 16 -10.99 -5.97 -3.44
CA TYR A 16 -10.10 -6.51 -4.47
C TYR A 16 -8.82 -7.11 -3.87
N VAL A 17 -8.27 -6.52 -2.80
CA VAL A 17 -7.14 -7.13 -2.08
C VAL A 17 -7.54 -8.48 -1.49
N MET A 18 -8.75 -8.58 -0.92
CA MET A 18 -9.27 -9.84 -0.39
C MET A 18 -9.35 -10.91 -1.49
N LEU A 19 -9.89 -10.58 -2.66
CA LEU A 19 -9.95 -11.52 -3.80
C LEU A 19 -8.55 -11.96 -4.24
N ALA A 20 -7.59 -11.03 -4.34
CA ALA A 20 -6.22 -11.37 -4.70
C ALA A 20 -5.54 -12.26 -3.65
N CYS A 21 -5.65 -11.92 -2.36
CA CYS A 21 -5.12 -12.74 -1.26
C CYS A 21 -5.71 -14.16 -1.27
N PHE A 22 -7.01 -14.31 -1.59
CA PHE A 22 -7.66 -15.62 -1.63
C PHE A 22 -7.10 -16.51 -2.74
N GLN A 23 -6.70 -15.95 -3.87
CA GLN A 23 -6.04 -16.69 -4.96
C GLN A 23 -4.68 -17.29 -4.53
N HIS A 24 -4.08 -16.78 -3.47
CA HIS A 24 -2.80 -17.24 -2.93
C HIS A 24 -2.93 -17.97 -1.58
N GLY A 25 -4.14 -18.29 -1.12
CA GLY A 25 -4.37 -18.97 0.15
C GLY A 25 -4.25 -18.08 1.39
N LEU A 26 -4.07 -16.77 1.23
CA LEU A 26 -3.92 -15.78 2.30
C LEU A 26 -5.29 -15.31 2.83
N ILE A 27 -6.18 -16.25 3.20
CA ILE A 27 -7.57 -15.96 3.57
C ILE A 27 -7.66 -14.95 4.72
N TRP A 28 -6.97 -15.21 5.83
CA TRP A 28 -7.01 -14.32 6.97
C TRP A 28 -6.44 -12.93 6.68
N ARG A 29 -5.37 -12.85 5.86
CA ARG A 29 -4.80 -11.56 5.45
C ARG A 29 -5.78 -10.77 4.59
N GLY A 30 -6.44 -11.38 3.61
CA GLY A 30 -7.47 -10.70 2.82
C GLY A 30 -8.61 -10.12 3.68
N ILE A 31 -9.10 -10.91 4.65
CA ILE A 31 -10.16 -10.49 5.58
C ILE A 31 -9.70 -9.36 6.50
N THR A 32 -8.45 -9.39 6.97
CA THR A 32 -7.92 -8.41 7.94
C THR A 32 -7.12 -7.27 7.33
N HIS A 33 -6.89 -7.30 6.03
CA HIS A 33 -6.13 -6.30 5.29
C HIS A 33 -6.63 -4.89 5.61
N ASP A 34 -5.72 -4.03 6.05
CA ASP A 34 -5.95 -2.61 6.27
C ASP A 34 -7.11 -2.24 7.20
N LEU A 35 -7.50 -3.12 8.14
CA LEU A 35 -8.49 -2.75 9.15
C LEU A 35 -8.05 -1.54 10.00
N SER A 36 -6.75 -1.21 10.03
CA SER A 36 -6.23 0.00 10.67
C SER A 36 -6.80 1.28 10.05
N LYS A 37 -7.14 1.29 8.75
CA LYS A 37 -7.73 2.45 8.04
C LYS A 37 -9.06 2.91 8.62
N LEU A 38 -9.74 2.03 9.37
CA LEU A 38 -11.01 2.33 10.04
C LEU A 38 -10.81 2.94 11.44
N ARG A 39 -9.58 2.97 11.97
CA ARG A 39 -9.27 3.68 13.22
C ARG A 39 -9.35 5.17 12.99
N SER A 40 -9.87 5.93 13.95
CA SER A 40 -9.99 7.39 13.86
C SER A 40 -8.68 8.11 13.50
N SER A 41 -7.54 7.61 14.01
CA SER A 41 -6.21 8.14 13.72
C SER A 41 -5.75 8.02 12.27
N GLU A 42 -6.42 7.20 11.47
CA GLU A 42 -6.16 7.03 10.03
C GLU A 42 -7.35 7.48 9.20
N PHE A 43 -8.57 7.10 9.60
CA PHE A 43 -9.78 7.34 8.83
C PHE A 43 -10.04 8.81 8.55
N PHE A 44 -10.04 9.66 9.60
CA PHE A 44 -10.37 11.08 9.43
C PHE A 44 -9.29 11.85 8.67
N PRO A 45 -7.99 11.72 9.00
CA PRO A 45 -6.94 12.41 8.24
C PRO A 45 -6.94 12.04 6.75
N TYR A 46 -7.08 10.75 6.40
CA TYR A 46 -7.15 10.36 4.99
C TYR A 46 -8.40 10.88 4.29
N ALA A 47 -9.56 10.80 4.94
CA ALA A 47 -10.80 11.27 4.35
C ALA A 47 -10.76 12.78 4.11
N TRP A 48 -10.18 13.54 5.04
CA TRP A 48 -9.97 14.97 4.88
C TRP A 48 -8.97 15.27 3.77
N TYR A 49 -7.83 14.59 3.78
CA TYR A 49 -6.74 14.86 2.83
C TYR A 49 -7.13 14.59 1.37
N PHE A 50 -7.79 13.46 1.09
CA PHE A 50 -8.11 13.08 -0.29
C PHE A 50 -9.51 13.50 -0.77
N TYR A 51 -10.43 13.78 0.16
CA TYR A 51 -11.82 14.05 -0.18
C TYR A 51 -12.39 15.30 0.46
N GLY A 52 -11.64 16.01 1.30
CA GLY A 52 -12.07 17.21 2.01
C GLY A 52 -12.27 18.44 1.11
N PRO A 53 -12.37 19.64 1.71
CA PRO A 53 -12.64 20.88 0.99
C PRO A 53 -11.57 21.26 -0.04
N GLU A 54 -10.30 20.97 0.26
CA GLU A 54 -9.15 21.17 -0.62
C GLU A 54 -8.49 19.81 -0.85
N PRO A 55 -9.09 18.94 -1.68
CA PRO A 55 -8.63 17.57 -1.81
C PRO A 55 -7.32 17.53 -2.57
N ASN A 56 -6.32 16.85 -2.02
CA ASN A 56 -5.10 16.57 -2.74
C ASN A 56 -5.34 15.41 -3.71
N THR A 57 -5.24 15.65 -5.00
CA THR A 57 -5.47 14.59 -6.00
C THR A 57 -4.26 13.69 -6.09
N ARG A 58 -4.47 12.38 -5.96
CA ARG A 58 -3.45 11.39 -6.34
C ARG A 58 -3.10 11.58 -7.81
N ASP A 59 -1.81 11.57 -8.13
CA ASP A 59 -1.40 11.48 -9.52
C ASP A 59 -1.78 10.11 -10.13
N GLU A 60 -1.76 10.01 -11.46
CA GLU A 60 -2.14 8.79 -12.18
C GLU A 60 -1.28 7.57 -11.81
N SER A 61 -0.08 7.79 -11.29
CA SER A 61 0.84 6.73 -10.88
C SER A 61 0.49 6.14 -9.51
N GLY A 62 -0.43 6.79 -8.77
CA GLY A 62 -0.75 6.46 -7.38
C GLY A 62 0.42 6.70 -6.42
N TYR A 63 1.53 7.25 -6.93
CA TYR A 63 2.65 7.67 -6.14
C TYR A 63 2.27 8.96 -5.44
N TYR A 64 2.75 9.07 -4.22
CA TYR A 64 2.56 10.21 -3.39
C TYR A 64 3.89 10.47 -2.72
N LYS A 65 4.29 11.73 -2.55
CA LYS A 65 5.45 12.11 -1.75
C LYS A 65 4.98 12.42 -0.32
N PRO A 66 4.91 11.43 0.58
CA PRO A 66 4.37 11.61 1.92
C PRO A 66 5.21 12.46 2.86
N THR A 67 6.37 12.93 2.42
CA THR A 67 7.23 13.82 3.23
C THR A 67 7.00 15.30 2.93
N ASP A 68 6.10 15.63 2.00
CA ASP A 68 5.87 17.01 1.55
C ASP A 68 4.39 17.25 1.22
N THR A 69 3.55 16.99 2.21
CA THR A 69 2.09 16.99 2.07
C THR A 69 1.48 18.31 2.53
N GLY A 70 2.20 19.05 3.38
CA GLY A 70 1.70 20.20 4.11
C GLY A 70 0.72 19.86 5.24
N ASP A 71 0.26 18.60 5.36
CA ASP A 71 -0.73 18.15 6.33
C ASP A 71 -0.12 17.18 7.35
N LYS A 72 0.26 17.73 8.51
CA LYS A 72 0.84 16.97 9.63
C LYS A 72 -0.06 15.84 10.12
N ALA A 73 -1.38 16.00 10.05
CA ALA A 73 -2.32 14.97 10.48
C ALA A 73 -2.32 13.81 9.50
N PHE A 74 -2.27 14.11 8.20
CA PHE A 74 -2.10 13.11 7.16
C PHE A 74 -0.74 12.39 7.25
N ASP A 75 0.35 13.13 7.44
CA ASP A 75 1.71 12.56 7.56
C ASP A 75 1.76 11.52 8.68
N PHE A 76 1.22 11.88 9.84
CA PHE A 76 1.17 10.97 10.98
C PHE A 76 0.24 9.78 10.74
N ALA A 77 -0.91 9.97 10.09
CA ALA A 77 -1.80 8.89 9.70
C ALA A 77 -1.13 7.91 8.70
N TRP A 78 -0.37 8.43 7.75
CA TRP A 78 0.40 7.65 6.78
C TRP A 78 1.50 6.84 7.48
N LEU A 79 2.25 7.44 8.41
CA LEU A 79 3.22 6.76 9.26
C LEU A 79 2.56 5.60 10.03
N LEU A 80 1.42 5.85 10.69
CA LEU A 80 0.70 4.84 11.46
C LEU A 80 0.25 3.67 10.57
N HIS A 81 -0.30 3.97 9.40
CA HIS A 81 -0.74 2.96 8.45
C HIS A 81 0.43 2.05 8.01
N GLN A 82 1.57 2.64 7.64
CA GLN A 82 2.78 1.88 7.28
C GLN A 82 3.31 1.03 8.44
N LYS A 83 3.27 1.55 9.68
CA LYS A 83 3.79 0.85 10.86
C LYS A 83 2.78 -0.11 11.53
N ARG A 84 1.51 -0.11 11.12
CA ARG A 84 0.48 -1.06 11.58
C ARG A 84 0.30 -2.23 10.63
N ASN A 85 0.57 -2.05 9.35
CA ASN A 85 0.35 -3.08 8.34
C ASN A 85 1.68 -3.55 7.75
N ARG A 86 2.06 -4.78 8.08
CA ARG A 86 3.35 -5.38 7.72
C ARG A 86 3.55 -5.59 6.22
N HIS A 87 2.49 -5.52 5.43
CA HIS A 87 2.61 -5.62 3.97
C HIS A 87 3.19 -4.35 3.35
N HIS A 88 3.31 -3.22 4.08
CA HIS A 88 4.09 -2.08 3.59
C HIS A 88 5.57 -2.30 3.83
N TRP A 89 6.40 -2.09 2.80
CA TRP A 89 7.86 -2.21 2.93
C TRP A 89 8.45 -1.29 4.00
N GLN A 90 7.85 -0.12 4.24
CA GLN A 90 8.28 0.82 5.27
C GLN A 90 8.17 0.25 6.68
N PHE A 91 7.32 -0.76 6.91
CA PHE A 91 7.29 -1.49 8.18
C PHE A 91 8.66 -2.11 8.49
N TRP A 92 9.35 -2.59 7.47
CA TRP A 92 10.60 -3.36 7.53
C TRP A 92 11.86 -2.49 7.45
N VAL A 93 11.71 -1.18 7.46
CA VAL A 93 12.81 -0.22 7.55
C VAL A 93 13.00 0.20 8.99
N LEU A 94 14.15 -0.18 9.56
CA LEU A 94 14.58 0.15 10.91
C LEU A 94 15.48 1.39 10.86
N PRO A 95 15.06 2.54 11.42
CA PRO A 95 15.97 3.67 11.59
C PRO A 95 17.08 3.33 12.59
N GLU A 96 18.30 3.76 12.31
CA GLU A 96 19.46 3.59 13.21
C GLU A 96 19.74 4.89 13.97
N ASP A 97 20.13 4.79 15.25
CA ASP A 97 20.38 5.95 16.11
C ASP A 97 21.52 6.85 15.58
N GLY A 98 22.50 6.25 14.90
CA GLY A 98 23.62 6.93 14.25
C GLY A 98 23.25 7.60 12.91
N GLY A 99 21.98 7.56 12.51
CA GLY A 99 21.53 7.93 11.19
C GLY A 99 21.64 6.77 10.18
N GLY A 100 20.85 6.85 9.11
CA GLY A 100 20.69 5.75 8.16
C GLY A 100 19.55 4.80 8.55
N VAL A 101 19.45 3.71 7.80
CA VAL A 101 18.43 2.69 8.01
C VAL A 101 18.97 1.30 7.71
N LYS A 102 18.47 0.32 8.47
CA LYS A 102 18.60 -1.10 8.15
C LYS A 102 17.32 -1.61 7.51
N VAL A 103 17.41 -2.15 6.29
CA VAL A 103 16.28 -2.74 5.58
C VAL A 103 16.23 -4.24 5.87
N LEU A 104 15.13 -4.70 6.46
CA LEU A 104 14.91 -6.10 6.82
C LEU A 104 14.18 -6.86 5.70
N GLU A 105 14.47 -8.15 5.55
CA GLU A 105 13.70 -9.00 4.65
C GLU A 105 12.24 -9.10 5.09
N MET A 106 11.32 -8.93 4.14
CA MET A 106 9.90 -9.13 4.39
C MET A 106 9.57 -10.61 4.49
N LYS A 107 8.77 -10.99 5.50
CA LYS A 107 8.21 -12.35 5.57
C LYS A 107 7.37 -12.65 4.34
N GLU A 108 7.33 -13.92 3.95
CA GLU A 108 6.65 -14.38 2.73
C GLU A 108 5.19 -13.92 2.63
N ASN A 109 4.40 -14.14 3.67
CA ASN A 109 2.99 -13.71 3.67
C ASN A 109 2.83 -12.18 3.57
N ASP A 110 3.79 -11.41 4.08
CA ASP A 110 3.73 -9.94 4.05
C ASP A 110 4.11 -9.40 2.65
N ARG A 111 5.09 -10.00 1.96
CA ARG A 111 5.41 -9.63 0.56
C ARG A 111 4.35 -10.08 -0.43
N VAL A 112 3.69 -11.23 -0.21
CA VAL A 112 2.55 -11.67 -1.03
C VAL A 112 1.36 -10.73 -0.84
N GLU A 113 1.03 -10.39 0.42
CA GLU A 113 -0.03 -9.41 0.72
C GLU A 113 0.27 -8.04 0.09
N MET A 114 1.53 -7.61 0.06
CA MET A 114 1.95 -6.35 -0.58
C MET A 114 1.63 -6.32 -2.07
N VAL A 115 1.88 -7.42 -2.79
CA VAL A 115 1.55 -7.45 -4.22
C VAL A 115 0.04 -7.55 -4.45
N CYS A 116 -0.68 -8.25 -3.55
CA CYS A 116 -2.15 -8.26 -3.55
C CYS A 116 -2.73 -6.87 -3.31
N ASP A 117 -2.11 -6.07 -2.44
CA ASP A 117 -2.42 -4.66 -2.21
C ASP A 117 -2.29 -3.84 -3.50
N TRP A 118 -1.20 -4.00 -4.25
CA TRP A 118 -1.01 -3.30 -5.54
C TRP A 118 -2.05 -3.71 -6.60
N ILE A 119 -2.42 -4.99 -6.65
CA ILE A 119 -3.53 -5.48 -7.49
C ILE A 119 -4.83 -4.80 -7.08
N GLY A 120 -5.13 -4.80 -5.78
CA GLY A 120 -6.35 -4.22 -5.25
C GLY A 120 -6.45 -2.72 -5.52
N ALA A 121 -5.36 -1.98 -5.38
CA ALA A 121 -5.27 -0.57 -5.71
C ALA A 121 -5.56 -0.31 -7.19
N GLY A 122 -4.91 -1.04 -8.10
CA GLY A 122 -5.15 -0.93 -9.55
C GLY A 122 -6.62 -1.21 -9.90
N MET A 123 -7.18 -2.31 -9.40
CA MET A 123 -8.58 -2.67 -9.65
C MET A 123 -9.58 -1.65 -9.04
N ALA A 124 -9.27 -1.09 -7.88
CA ALA A 124 -10.13 -0.11 -7.22
C ALA A 124 -10.14 1.23 -7.96
N ILE A 125 -8.99 1.68 -8.47
CA ILE A 125 -8.79 3.00 -9.10
C ILE A 125 -9.11 2.96 -10.60
N SER A 126 -8.47 2.07 -11.35
CA SER A 126 -8.54 2.02 -12.82
C SER A 126 -9.33 0.82 -13.35
N GLY A 127 -9.70 -0.13 -12.48
CA GLY A 127 -10.36 -1.37 -12.90
C GLY A 127 -9.42 -2.36 -13.61
N ARG A 128 -8.10 -2.11 -13.59
CA ARG A 128 -7.10 -2.92 -14.27
C ARG A 128 -6.04 -3.41 -13.30
N ARG A 129 -5.48 -4.60 -13.57
CA ARG A 129 -4.28 -5.10 -12.88
C ARG A 129 -3.06 -4.38 -13.45
N THR A 130 -2.50 -3.44 -12.70
CA THR A 130 -1.38 -2.57 -13.15
C THR A 130 -0.06 -2.88 -12.45
N VAL A 131 0.10 -4.10 -11.94
CA VAL A 131 1.23 -4.47 -11.06
C VAL A 131 2.59 -4.24 -11.73
N ARG A 132 2.80 -4.76 -12.96
CA ARG A 132 4.10 -4.58 -13.64
C ARG A 132 4.42 -3.11 -13.94
N PRO A 133 3.53 -2.34 -14.62
CA PRO A 133 3.79 -0.91 -14.84
C PRO A 133 4.04 -0.13 -13.55
N TRP A 134 3.30 -0.44 -12.48
CA TRP A 134 3.46 0.22 -11.20
C TRP A 134 4.78 -0.15 -10.53
N TRP A 135 5.19 -1.41 -10.60
CA TRP A 135 6.47 -1.88 -10.10
C TRP A 135 7.64 -1.19 -10.81
N ASP A 136 7.64 -1.15 -12.14
CA ASP A 136 8.66 -0.46 -12.94
C ASP A 136 8.81 1.01 -12.57
N ALA A 137 7.68 1.70 -12.44
CA ALA A 137 7.63 3.12 -12.14
C ALA A 137 8.03 3.46 -10.68
N ASN A 138 8.01 2.50 -9.75
CA ASN A 138 8.15 2.79 -8.33
C ASN A 138 9.24 2.00 -7.59
N ARG A 139 9.74 0.87 -8.11
CA ARG A 139 10.75 0.03 -7.43
C ARG A 139 11.98 0.80 -6.97
N HIS A 140 12.46 1.73 -7.79
CA HIS A 140 13.63 2.58 -7.51
C HIS A 140 13.39 3.60 -6.39
N LYS A 141 12.14 3.77 -5.94
CA LYS A 141 11.76 4.67 -4.84
C LYS A 141 11.57 3.91 -3.52
N MET A 142 11.68 2.58 -3.52
CA MET A 142 11.49 1.73 -2.35
C MET A 142 12.82 1.30 -1.76
N GLN A 143 12.84 1.13 -0.44
CA GLN A 143 13.97 0.54 0.27
C GLN A 143 13.58 -0.89 0.62
N LEU A 144 13.97 -1.85 -0.21
CA LEU A 144 13.65 -3.27 -0.09
C LEU A 144 14.92 -4.07 0.16
N HIS A 145 14.81 -5.12 0.97
CA HIS A 145 15.90 -6.09 1.11
C HIS A 145 16.14 -6.80 -0.24
N PRO A 146 17.38 -7.07 -0.66
CA PRO A 146 17.67 -7.68 -1.97
C PRO A 146 16.86 -8.95 -2.26
N ASP A 147 16.68 -9.83 -1.26
CA ASP A 147 15.88 -11.05 -1.41
C ASP A 147 14.38 -10.76 -1.60
N THR A 148 13.88 -9.71 -0.94
CA THR A 148 12.50 -9.27 -1.12
C THR A 148 12.30 -8.66 -2.51
N GLU A 149 13.18 -7.77 -2.96
CA GLU A 149 13.13 -7.19 -4.30
C GLU A 149 13.22 -8.28 -5.38
N GLY A 150 14.19 -9.18 -5.27
CA GLY A 150 14.36 -10.28 -6.20
C GLY A 150 13.16 -11.24 -6.24
N TRP A 151 12.51 -11.47 -5.10
CA TRP A 151 11.26 -12.24 -5.07
C TRP A 151 10.13 -11.50 -5.79
N ILE A 152 9.97 -10.19 -5.56
CA ILE A 152 8.93 -9.37 -6.21
C ILE A 152 9.13 -9.35 -7.72
N GLU A 153 10.36 -9.11 -8.20
CA GLU A 153 10.66 -9.07 -9.64
C GLU A 153 10.23 -10.39 -10.32
N ARG A 154 10.65 -11.54 -9.77
CA ARG A 154 10.26 -12.85 -10.30
C ARG A 154 8.75 -13.06 -10.26
N TRP A 155 8.09 -12.66 -9.17
CA TRP A 155 6.65 -12.81 -9.01
C TRP A 155 5.89 -12.00 -10.06
N VAL A 156 6.27 -10.73 -10.24
CA VAL A 156 5.66 -9.82 -11.21
C VAL A 156 5.90 -10.30 -12.64
N GLU A 157 7.09 -10.83 -12.93
CA GLU A 157 7.41 -11.43 -14.23
C GLU A 157 6.54 -12.66 -14.54
N MET A 158 6.32 -13.55 -13.56
CA MET A 158 5.45 -14.73 -13.75
C MET A 158 4.01 -14.33 -14.09
N GLN A 159 3.47 -13.30 -13.44
CA GLN A 159 2.11 -12.82 -13.74
C GLN A 159 1.98 -12.22 -15.14
N ALA A 160 3.04 -11.60 -15.67
CA ALA A 160 3.04 -11.03 -17.01
C ALA A 160 3.05 -12.10 -18.12
N LYS A 161 3.56 -13.31 -17.82
CA LYS A 161 3.63 -14.45 -18.76
C LYS A 161 2.42 -15.38 -18.72
N GLY A 162 1.63 -15.31 -17.64
CA GLY A 162 0.47 -16.20 -17.39
C GLY A 162 -0.90 -15.56 -17.61
N GLY A 163 -0.96 -14.41 -18.27
CA GLY A 163 -2.19 -13.66 -18.59
C GLY A 163 -2.50 -13.64 -20.07
#